data_AF-A0A968W3W2-F1
#
_entry.id   AF-A0A968W3W2-F1
#
_cell.length_a   1.000
_cell.length_b   1.000
_cell.length_c   1.000
_cell.angle_alpha   90.00
_cell.angle_beta   90.00
_cell.angle_gamma   90.00
#
_symmetry.space_group_name_H-M   'P 1'
#
loop_
_entity.id
_entity.type
_entity.pdbx_description
1 polymer ?
#
loop_
_entity_poly.entity_id
_entity_poly.type
_entity_poly.pdbx_seq_one_letter_code
_entity_poly.pdbx_strand_id
1 'polypeptide(L)'
;KQQAENDPEATILIYYSGHGCLDNSGNYYLIPHETDRADIPDTALSAETINQALREIPAQRLLVIIDSCHAQGMATSKDAKSPIPKSFTQTALPKTVIDNLKGTGRVVFTSSTGTQSSWIRSDDTMSIYTYHFLEALQGAGNQPGDKVVKVSHLMNYLSQTVPITVQKEYQTEQTPFFDFATEDFPVALLRGGKGLPAAGYESVKAEAEENIRNISNQVKDGVGIIGDGNIGFNIVGGNNTFGNITK
;
A
#
# COMPACT_ATOMS: atom_id res chain seq x y z
N LYS A 1 5.72 -9.50 13.04
CA LYS A 1 6.16 -10.79 13.62
C LYS A 1 5.59 -10.99 15.03
N GLN A 2 6.03 -10.23 16.04
CA GLN A 2 5.54 -10.35 17.43
C GLN A 2 4.01 -10.34 17.57
N GLN A 3 3.31 -9.47 16.83
CA GLN A 3 1.84 -9.45 16.85
C GLN A 3 1.22 -10.78 16.36
N ALA A 4 1.76 -11.36 15.30
CA ALA A 4 1.28 -12.64 14.75
C ALA A 4 1.62 -13.82 15.67
N GLU A 5 2.72 -13.73 16.44
CA GLU A 5 3.06 -14.73 17.45
C GLU A 5 2.11 -14.69 18.65
N ASN A 6 1.64 -13.50 19.03
CA ASN A 6 0.72 -13.31 20.17
C ASN A 6 -0.76 -13.54 19.80
N ASP A 7 -1.12 -13.35 18.53
CA ASP A 7 -2.46 -13.55 18.02
C ASP A 7 -2.41 -14.28 16.65
N PRO A 8 -2.60 -15.61 16.65
CA PRO A 8 -2.57 -16.42 15.43
C PRO A 8 -3.66 -16.06 14.40
N GLU A 9 -4.72 -15.36 14.82
CA GLU A 9 -5.82 -14.92 13.97
C GLU A 9 -5.62 -13.49 13.43
N ALA A 10 -4.56 -12.81 13.87
CA ALA A 10 -4.27 -11.44 13.45
C ALA A 10 -4.07 -11.37 11.94
N THR A 11 -4.80 -10.44 11.31
CA THR A 11 -4.51 -10.01 9.94
C THR A 11 -3.37 -9.00 9.97
N ILE A 12 -2.30 -9.30 9.25
CA ILE A 12 -1.18 -8.39 9.05
C ILE A 12 -1.31 -7.72 7.69
N LEU A 13 -1.30 -6.40 7.67
CA LEU A 13 -1.23 -5.58 6.46
C LEU A 13 0.15 -4.94 6.38
N ILE A 14 0.83 -5.14 5.25
CA ILE A 14 2.06 -4.44 4.90
C ILE A 14 1.74 -3.60 3.68
N TYR A 15 1.93 -2.29 3.78
CA TYR A 15 1.66 -1.34 2.72
C TYR A 15 2.92 -0.54 2.44
N TYR A 16 3.39 -0.56 1.20
CA TYR A 16 4.45 0.30 0.72
C TYR A 16 3.91 1.20 -0.37
N SER A 17 4.20 2.51 -0.30
CA SER A 17 4.01 3.42 -1.42
C SER A 17 5.28 4.25 -1.61
N GLY A 18 5.77 4.32 -2.84
CA GLY A 18 7.03 5.01 -3.13
C GLY A 18 7.67 4.61 -4.44
N HIS A 19 8.99 4.79 -4.53
CA HIS A 19 9.74 4.46 -5.73
C HIS A 19 10.30 3.04 -5.69
N GLY A 20 10.60 2.50 -6.87
CA GLY A 20 11.41 1.30 -6.97
C GLY A 20 12.32 1.36 -8.17
N CYS A 21 13.43 0.63 -8.10
CA CYS A 21 14.40 0.53 -9.18
C CYS A 21 14.94 -0.87 -9.35
N LEU A 22 15.31 -1.21 -10.58
CA LEU A 22 16.07 -2.40 -10.92
C LEU A 22 17.53 -2.03 -11.11
N ASP A 23 18.45 -2.82 -10.57
CA ASP A 23 19.85 -2.78 -10.99
C ASP A 23 20.07 -3.51 -12.33
N ASN A 24 21.26 -3.36 -12.90
CA ASN A 24 21.66 -4.04 -14.14
C ASN A 24 21.70 -5.58 -14.04
N SER A 25 21.71 -6.13 -12.82
CA SER A 25 21.68 -7.57 -12.56
C SER A 25 20.25 -8.10 -12.44
N GLY A 26 19.24 -7.23 -12.46
CA GLY A 26 17.82 -7.57 -12.33
C GLY A 26 17.31 -7.62 -10.90
N ASN A 27 18.10 -7.18 -9.90
CA ASN A 27 17.60 -7.09 -8.53
C ASN A 27 16.73 -5.85 -8.38
N TYR A 28 15.56 -6.03 -7.76
CA TYR A 28 14.61 -4.96 -7.52
C TYR A 28 14.73 -4.43 -6.10
N TYR A 29 14.65 -3.11 -5.96
CA TYR A 29 14.72 -2.40 -4.69
C TYR A 29 13.53 -1.47 -4.56
N LEU A 30 12.88 -1.49 -3.40
CA LEU A 30 12.03 -0.41 -2.94
C LEU A 30 12.91 0.69 -2.36
N ILE A 31 12.59 1.95 -2.64
CA ILE A 31 13.38 3.12 -2.28
C ILE A 31 12.62 3.96 -1.24
N PRO A 32 12.73 3.61 0.06
CA PRO A 32 12.31 4.48 1.16
C PRO A 32 12.94 5.86 1.07
N HIS A 33 12.33 6.83 1.75
CA HIS A 33 12.79 8.21 1.77
C HIS A 33 14.24 8.34 2.29
N GLU A 34 14.65 7.47 3.23
CA GLU A 34 15.98 7.46 3.85
C GLU A 34 17.07 6.79 3.00
N THR A 35 16.72 6.25 1.82
CA THR A 35 17.68 5.58 0.94
C THR A 35 18.76 6.55 0.49
N ASP A 36 20.02 6.21 0.75
CA ASP A 36 21.14 6.91 0.11
C ASP A 36 21.22 6.47 -1.35
N ARG A 37 20.93 7.40 -2.26
CA ARG A 37 20.99 7.12 -3.71
C ARG A 37 22.40 6.84 -4.21
N ALA A 38 23.44 7.20 -3.45
CA ALA A 38 24.82 6.81 -3.74
C ALA A 38 25.10 5.34 -3.38
N ASP A 39 24.29 4.76 -2.49
CA ASP A 39 24.47 3.41 -1.95
C ASP A 39 23.14 2.67 -1.78
N ILE A 40 22.43 2.53 -2.91
CA ILE A 40 21.13 1.84 -2.97
C ILE A 40 21.21 0.40 -2.45
N PRO A 41 22.22 -0.44 -2.79
CA PRO A 41 22.25 -1.83 -2.35
C PRO A 41 22.21 -2.00 -0.82
N ASP A 42 22.87 -1.11 -0.08
CA ASP A 42 23.01 -1.24 1.38
C ASP A 42 21.95 -0.43 2.15
N THR A 43 21.32 0.57 1.52
CA THR A 43 20.37 1.48 2.20
C THR A 43 18.92 1.35 1.73
N ALA A 44 18.67 0.68 0.60
CA ALA A 44 17.32 0.40 0.10
C ALA A 44 16.80 -0.97 0.57
N LEU A 45 15.51 -1.24 0.33
CA LEU A 45 14.92 -2.53 0.63
C LEU A 45 14.92 -3.40 -0.63
N SER A 46 15.84 -4.36 -0.71
CA SER A 46 15.82 -5.33 -1.80
C SER A 46 14.57 -6.22 -1.73
N ALA A 47 14.06 -6.63 -2.89
CA ALA A 47 12.95 -7.56 -2.98
C ALA A 47 13.27 -8.91 -2.31
N GLU A 48 14.53 -9.36 -2.33
CA GLU A 48 14.96 -10.55 -1.63
C GLU A 48 14.83 -10.39 -0.11
N THR A 49 15.32 -9.28 0.43
CA THR A 49 15.20 -8.93 1.85
C THR A 49 13.74 -8.88 2.28
N ILE A 50 12.87 -8.24 1.48
CA ILE A 50 11.43 -8.18 1.74
C ILE A 50 10.83 -9.59 1.72
N ASN A 51 11.14 -10.39 0.70
CA ASN A 51 10.64 -11.76 0.59
C ASN A 51 11.03 -12.62 1.80
N GLN A 52 12.29 -12.51 2.24
CA GLN A 52 12.77 -13.21 3.43
C GLN A 52 12.01 -12.74 4.68
N ALA A 53 11.91 -11.43 4.90
CA ALA A 53 11.19 -10.87 6.04
C ALA A 53 9.71 -11.32 6.07
N LEU A 54 9.03 -11.32 4.92
CA LEU A 54 7.64 -11.76 4.82
C LEU A 54 7.47 -13.26 5.13
N ARG A 55 8.45 -14.11 4.82
CA ARG A 55 8.43 -15.54 5.16
C ARG A 55 8.58 -15.79 6.66
N GLU A 56 9.23 -14.88 7.37
CA GLU A 56 9.41 -14.96 8.82
C GLU A 56 8.21 -14.50 9.64
N ILE A 57 7.15 -13.98 8.99
CA ILE A 57 5.92 -13.58 9.67
C ILE A 57 5.02 -14.82 9.81
N PRO A 58 4.78 -15.34 11.03
CA PRO A 58 3.95 -16.52 11.24
C PRO A 58 2.45 -16.18 11.24
N ALA A 59 2.00 -15.37 10.28
CA ALA A 59 0.59 -14.97 10.16
C ALA A 59 -0.14 -15.84 9.14
N GLN A 60 -1.35 -16.30 9.49
CA GLN A 60 -2.23 -17.01 8.55
C GLN A 60 -2.87 -16.07 7.53
N ARG A 61 -2.94 -14.77 7.86
CA ARG A 61 -3.58 -13.71 7.07
C ARG A 61 -2.58 -12.57 6.87
N LEU A 62 -1.95 -12.54 5.71
CA LEU A 62 -0.96 -11.52 5.36
C LEU A 62 -1.33 -10.84 4.05
N LEU A 63 -1.73 -9.57 4.12
CA LEU A 63 -1.95 -8.73 2.94
C LEU A 63 -0.72 -7.86 2.70
N VAL A 64 -0.08 -8.01 1.55
CA VAL A 64 1.06 -7.19 1.12
C VAL A 64 0.61 -6.32 -0.04
N ILE A 65 0.81 -5.02 0.07
CA ILE A 65 0.43 -4.05 -0.95
C ILE A 65 1.66 -3.24 -1.33
N ILE A 66 2.03 -3.27 -2.61
CA ILE A 66 3.14 -2.50 -3.17
C ILE A 66 2.57 -1.49 -4.18
N ASP A 67 2.49 -0.24 -3.74
CA ASP A 67 2.14 0.90 -4.55
C ASP A 67 3.39 1.64 -5.04
N SER A 68 4.12 1.02 -5.96
CA SER A 68 5.35 1.60 -6.49
C SER A 68 5.10 2.37 -7.79
N CYS A 69 5.28 3.68 -7.79
CA CYS A 69 5.07 4.53 -8.96
C CYS A 69 6.29 4.53 -9.91
N HIS A 70 6.07 4.18 -11.18
CA HIS A 70 6.88 4.69 -12.29
C HIS A 70 6.38 6.08 -12.70
N ALA A 71 6.65 7.10 -11.88
CA ALA A 71 6.41 8.47 -12.30
C ALA A 71 7.64 8.95 -13.09
N GLN A 72 7.62 8.73 -14.41
CA GLN A 72 8.40 9.54 -15.37
C GLN A 72 8.13 11.06 -15.17
N GLY A 73 7.07 11.43 -14.45
CA GLY A 73 6.60 12.79 -14.20
C GLY A 73 7.13 13.52 -12.96
N MET A 74 7.97 12.94 -12.10
CA MET A 74 8.70 13.74 -11.08
C MET A 74 10.09 14.20 -11.55
N ALA A 75 10.32 14.28 -12.86
CA ALA A 75 11.46 14.99 -13.42
C ALA A 75 11.41 16.53 -13.15
N THR A 76 10.39 17.01 -12.43
CA THR A 76 10.17 18.44 -12.13
C THR A 76 10.19 18.77 -10.64
N SER A 77 10.30 17.80 -9.72
CA SER A 77 10.52 18.15 -8.32
C SER A 77 11.95 18.64 -8.15
N LYS A 78 12.08 19.92 -7.81
CA LYS A 78 13.34 20.60 -7.47
C LYS A 78 14.08 19.96 -6.28
N ASP A 79 13.53 18.88 -5.71
CA ASP A 79 14.03 18.13 -4.55
C ASP A 79 14.67 16.79 -4.90
N ALA A 80 14.81 16.41 -6.18
CA ALA A 80 15.67 15.30 -6.58
C ALA A 80 17.15 15.68 -6.40
N LYS A 81 17.60 15.82 -5.14
CA LYS A 81 18.97 16.20 -4.77
C LYS A 81 20.05 15.23 -5.25
N SER A 82 19.68 14.05 -5.75
CA SER A 82 20.59 13.17 -6.48
C SER A 82 19.81 12.29 -7.47
N PRO A 83 20.17 12.25 -8.76
CA PRO A 83 19.57 11.30 -9.69
C PRO A 83 19.90 9.86 -9.28
N ILE A 84 19.03 8.91 -9.61
CA ILE A 84 19.32 7.47 -9.45
C ILE A 84 20.56 7.14 -10.31
N PRO A 85 21.53 6.34 -9.83
CA PRO A 85 22.72 6.02 -10.61
C PRO A 85 22.38 5.33 -11.92
N LYS A 86 23.21 5.52 -12.96
CA LYS A 86 22.99 4.93 -14.30
C LYS A 86 22.94 3.40 -14.32
N SER A 87 23.45 2.74 -13.29
CA SER A 87 23.38 1.29 -13.10
C SER A 87 22.01 0.81 -12.62
N PHE A 88 21.06 1.73 -12.38
CA PHE A 88 19.71 1.45 -11.96
C PHE A 88 18.69 2.09 -12.88
N THR A 89 17.56 1.41 -13.05
CA THR A 89 16.41 1.88 -13.83
C THR A 89 15.20 1.98 -12.91
N GLN A 90 14.63 3.18 -12.77
CA GLN A 90 13.38 3.35 -12.03
C GLN A 90 12.23 2.66 -12.76
N THR A 91 11.52 1.78 -12.09
CA THR A 91 10.52 0.93 -12.74
C THR A 91 9.48 0.43 -11.74
N ALA A 92 8.29 0.10 -12.26
CA ALA A 92 7.28 -0.61 -11.49
C ALA A 92 7.78 -2.00 -11.07
N LEU A 93 7.14 -2.60 -10.06
CA LEU A 93 7.49 -3.93 -9.58
C LEU A 93 7.32 -4.97 -10.70
N PRO A 94 8.39 -5.66 -11.15
CA PRO A 94 8.29 -6.64 -12.22
C PRO A 94 7.47 -7.85 -11.80
N LYS A 95 6.79 -8.48 -12.75
CA LYS A 95 5.98 -9.68 -12.50
C LYS A 95 6.78 -10.81 -11.83
N THR A 96 8.04 -11.00 -12.22
CA THR A 96 8.92 -12.02 -11.62
C THR A 96 9.15 -11.79 -10.12
N VAL A 97 9.22 -10.52 -9.70
CA VAL A 97 9.36 -10.16 -8.29
C VAL A 97 8.05 -10.37 -7.53
N ILE A 98 6.92 -10.02 -8.16
CA ILE A 98 5.58 -10.29 -7.62
C ILE A 98 5.38 -11.80 -7.38
N ASP A 99 5.80 -12.64 -8.32
CA ASP A 99 5.70 -14.09 -8.20
C ASP A 99 6.51 -14.64 -7.00
N ASN A 100 7.62 -13.99 -6.65
CA ASN A 100 8.42 -14.35 -5.47
C ASN A 100 7.83 -13.87 -4.14
N LEU A 101 6.98 -12.83 -4.17
CA LEU A 101 6.26 -12.31 -3.02
C LEU A 101 5.10 -13.22 -2.59
N LYS A 102 4.73 -14.24 -3.37
CA LYS A 102 3.65 -15.16 -3.04
C LYS A 102 4.00 -16.08 -1.87
N GLY A 103 2.98 -16.58 -1.17
CA GLY A 103 3.15 -17.49 -0.05
C GLY A 103 1.83 -17.99 0.51
N THR A 104 1.89 -19.02 1.36
CA THR A 104 0.70 -19.54 2.07
C THR A 104 0.11 -18.47 2.97
N GLY A 105 -1.22 -18.32 2.98
CA GLY A 105 -1.91 -17.31 3.79
C GLY A 105 -1.67 -15.86 3.34
N ARG A 106 -1.03 -15.67 2.18
CA ARG A 106 -0.60 -14.36 1.69
C ARG A 106 -1.39 -13.93 0.48
N VAL A 107 -1.74 -12.65 0.47
CA VAL A 107 -2.34 -11.92 -0.65
C VAL A 107 -1.37 -10.81 -1.05
N VAL A 108 -1.10 -10.65 -2.34
CA VAL A 108 -0.21 -9.60 -2.85
C VAL A 108 -0.96 -8.72 -3.82
N PHE A 109 -1.08 -7.43 -3.51
CA PHE A 109 -1.65 -6.42 -4.38
C PHE A 109 -0.56 -5.47 -4.87
N THR A 110 -0.63 -5.07 -6.14
CA THR A 110 0.23 -4.01 -6.68
C THR A 110 -0.63 -2.96 -7.39
N SER A 111 -0.20 -1.71 -7.32
CA SER A 111 -1.00 -0.60 -7.84
C SER A 111 -1.08 -0.51 -9.36
N SER A 112 -0.16 -1.17 -10.05
CA SER A 112 -0.16 -1.31 -11.51
C SER A 112 0.34 -2.70 -11.92
N THR A 113 0.08 -3.08 -13.17
CA THR A 113 0.83 -4.13 -13.84
C THR A 113 2.28 -3.65 -14.01
N GLY A 114 3.27 -4.54 -13.92
CA GLY A 114 4.70 -4.15 -13.99
C GLY A 114 5.14 -3.42 -15.28
N THR A 115 4.24 -3.23 -16.23
CA THR A 115 4.41 -2.47 -17.48
C THR A 115 3.74 -1.10 -17.47
N GLN A 116 2.90 -0.81 -16.47
CA GLN A 116 2.16 0.44 -16.30
C GLN A 116 2.68 1.22 -15.09
N SER A 117 2.48 2.53 -15.13
CA SER A 117 2.80 3.42 -14.02
C SER A 117 1.71 3.40 -12.93
N SER A 118 2.09 3.68 -11.69
CA SER A 118 1.16 4.17 -10.67
C SER A 118 1.23 5.70 -10.64
N TRP A 119 0.06 6.33 -10.62
CA TRP A 119 -0.11 7.78 -10.77
C TRP A 119 -0.43 8.46 -9.44
N ILE A 120 0.17 9.63 -9.25
CA ILE A 120 -0.17 10.55 -8.16
C ILE A 120 -1.49 11.25 -8.52
N ARG A 121 -2.32 11.56 -7.53
CA ARG A 121 -3.51 12.38 -7.73
C ARG A 121 -3.13 13.78 -8.21
N SER A 122 -4.04 14.43 -8.92
CA SER A 122 -3.87 15.80 -9.40
C SER A 122 -3.67 16.86 -8.29
N ASP A 123 -3.97 16.53 -7.03
CA ASP A 123 -3.75 17.39 -5.86
C ASP A 123 -2.41 17.15 -5.12
N ASP A 124 -1.55 16.26 -5.64
CA ASP A 124 -0.25 15.88 -5.07
C ASP A 124 -0.33 15.45 -3.59
N THR A 125 -1.46 14.88 -3.16
CA THR A 125 -1.63 14.41 -1.77
C THR A 125 -1.16 12.97 -1.57
N MET A 126 -1.44 12.09 -2.52
CA MET A 126 -1.11 10.67 -2.50
C MET A 126 -1.29 10.04 -3.89
N SER A 127 -0.97 8.76 -4.05
CA SER A 127 -1.31 8.03 -5.28
C SER A 127 -2.81 7.83 -5.43
N ILE A 128 -3.27 7.73 -6.69
CA ILE A 128 -4.66 7.37 -6.99
C ILE A 128 -5.02 6.03 -6.36
N TYR A 129 -4.08 5.07 -6.36
CA TYR A 129 -4.28 3.78 -5.72
C TYR A 129 -4.46 3.90 -4.21
N THR A 130 -3.60 4.65 -3.52
CA THR A 130 -3.67 4.86 -2.07
C THR A 130 -5.00 5.50 -1.69
N TYR A 131 -5.45 6.50 -2.45
CA TYR A 131 -6.73 7.16 -2.21
C TYR A 131 -7.92 6.18 -2.27
N HIS A 132 -8.03 5.43 -3.36
CA HIS A 132 -9.10 4.45 -3.53
C HIS A 132 -9.00 3.29 -2.53
N PHE A 133 -7.78 2.95 -2.09
CA PHE A 133 -7.57 1.96 -1.04
C PHE A 133 -8.13 2.46 0.30
N LEU A 134 -7.89 3.73 0.65
CA LEU A 134 -8.46 4.34 1.85
C LEU A 134 -9.99 4.50 1.77
N GLU A 135 -10.54 4.78 0.58
CA GLU A 135 -12.00 4.74 0.38
C GLU A 135 -12.56 3.33 0.62
N ALA A 136 -11.91 2.30 0.07
CA ALA A 136 -12.33 0.92 0.24
C ALA A 136 -12.26 0.45 1.70
N LEU A 137 -11.22 0.86 2.44
CA LEU A 137 -11.08 0.59 3.88
C LEU A 137 -12.19 1.25 4.72
N GLN A 138 -12.80 2.32 4.21
CA GLN A 138 -13.93 3.00 4.83
C GLN A 138 -15.29 2.50 4.33
N GLY A 139 -15.29 1.49 3.45
CA GLY A 139 -16.48 0.77 3.01
C GLY A 139 -16.99 1.13 1.62
N ALA A 140 -16.22 1.83 0.80
CA ALA A 140 -16.64 2.16 -0.57
C ALA A 140 -16.91 0.93 -1.46
N GLY A 141 -16.25 -0.19 -1.16
CA GLY A 141 -16.47 -1.49 -1.82
C GLY A 141 -17.46 -2.42 -1.09
N ASN A 142 -18.07 -1.96 0.02
CA ASN A 142 -18.91 -2.77 0.89
C ASN A 142 -20.40 -2.53 0.67
N GLN A 143 -21.24 -3.47 1.13
CA GLN A 143 -22.69 -3.39 1.10
C GLN A 143 -23.27 -2.94 2.45
N PRO A 144 -24.48 -2.35 2.48
CA PRO A 144 -25.19 -2.08 3.72
C PRO A 144 -25.30 -3.34 4.60
N GLY A 145 -24.98 -3.20 5.89
CA GLY A 145 -24.97 -4.32 6.84
C GLY A 145 -23.64 -5.04 6.97
N ASP A 146 -22.69 -4.84 6.05
CA ASP A 146 -21.32 -5.32 6.24
C ASP A 146 -20.69 -4.66 7.46
N LYS A 147 -19.95 -5.45 8.23
CA LYS A 147 -19.21 -5.00 9.43
C LYS A 147 -17.71 -5.02 9.27
N VAL A 148 -17.21 -5.60 8.18
CA VAL A 148 -15.77 -5.75 7.91
C VAL A 148 -15.46 -5.48 6.45
N VAL A 149 -14.27 -4.96 6.21
CA VAL A 149 -13.65 -4.94 4.89
C VAL A 149 -12.89 -6.24 4.73
N LYS A 150 -13.11 -6.94 3.63
CA LYS A 150 -12.39 -8.16 3.28
C LYS A 150 -11.49 -7.91 2.08
N VAL A 151 -10.59 -8.83 1.82
CA VAL A 151 -9.70 -8.78 0.65
C VAL A 151 -10.49 -8.63 -0.65
N SER A 152 -11.59 -9.38 -0.80
CA SER A 152 -12.45 -9.32 -1.98
C SER A 152 -13.10 -7.95 -2.19
N HIS A 153 -13.51 -7.25 -1.12
CA HIS A 153 -14.07 -5.90 -1.20
C HIS A 153 -13.03 -4.91 -1.73
N LEU A 154 -11.79 -4.99 -1.23
CA LEU A 154 -10.68 -4.17 -1.70
C LEU A 154 -10.40 -4.43 -3.18
N MET A 155 -10.23 -5.71 -3.56
CA MET A 155 -9.96 -6.12 -4.93
C MET A 155 -11.02 -5.61 -5.90
N ASN A 156 -12.29 -5.88 -5.62
CA ASN A 156 -13.40 -5.54 -6.50
C ASN A 156 -13.56 -4.02 -6.68
N TYR A 157 -13.31 -3.25 -5.61
CA TYR A 157 -13.39 -1.79 -5.67
C TYR A 157 -12.21 -1.22 -6.47
N LEU A 158 -10.98 -1.57 -6.07
CA LEU A 158 -9.75 -1.06 -6.67
C LEU A 158 -9.63 -1.43 -8.16
N SER A 159 -10.08 -2.64 -8.56
CA SER A 159 -10.04 -3.08 -9.95
C SER A 159 -10.91 -2.22 -10.88
N GLN A 160 -11.88 -1.49 -10.33
CA GLN A 160 -12.79 -0.63 -11.07
C GLN A 160 -12.38 0.84 -10.96
N THR A 161 -12.20 1.33 -9.74
CA THR A 161 -12.07 2.77 -9.50
C THR A 161 -10.71 3.32 -9.93
N VAL A 162 -9.63 2.57 -9.75
CA VAL A 162 -8.28 3.00 -10.15
C VAL A 162 -8.19 3.22 -11.67
N PRO A 163 -8.55 2.25 -12.54
CA PRO A 163 -8.56 2.49 -13.98
C PRO A 163 -9.47 3.65 -14.40
N ILE A 164 -10.67 3.76 -13.82
CA ILE A 164 -11.63 4.83 -14.13
C ILE A 164 -11.05 6.21 -13.82
N THR A 165 -10.45 6.38 -12.63
CA THR A 165 -9.87 7.65 -12.21
C THR A 165 -8.66 8.02 -13.05
N VAL A 166 -7.74 7.08 -13.29
CA VAL A 166 -6.53 7.34 -14.09
C VAL A 166 -6.88 7.68 -15.53
N GLN A 167 -7.83 6.95 -16.14
CA GLN A 167 -8.31 7.28 -17.48
C GLN A 167 -8.94 8.68 -17.50
N LYS A 168 -9.74 9.04 -16.50
CA LYS A 168 -10.40 10.35 -16.43
C LYS A 168 -9.39 11.49 -16.26
N GLU A 169 -8.43 11.37 -15.34
CA GLU A 169 -7.50 12.44 -14.98
C GLU A 169 -6.32 12.56 -15.96
N TYR A 170 -5.80 11.44 -16.45
CA TYR A 170 -4.53 11.40 -17.19
C TYR A 170 -4.64 10.81 -18.60
N GLN A 171 -5.83 10.33 -19.02
CA GLN A 171 -6.05 9.70 -20.33
C GLN A 171 -5.06 8.56 -20.62
N THR A 172 -4.74 7.78 -19.58
CA THR A 172 -3.78 6.68 -19.62
C THR A 172 -4.30 5.49 -18.81
N GLU A 173 -3.55 4.39 -18.82
CA GLU A 173 -3.93 3.17 -18.14
C GLU A 173 -3.13 2.95 -16.86
N GLN A 174 -3.86 2.52 -15.83
CA GLN A 174 -3.30 1.90 -14.63
C GLN A 174 -4.26 0.81 -14.21
N THR A 175 -3.79 -0.43 -14.30
CA THR A 175 -4.55 -1.62 -13.91
C THR A 175 -3.87 -2.23 -12.69
N PRO A 176 -4.51 -2.20 -11.51
CA PRO A 176 -4.00 -2.93 -10.36
C PRO A 176 -3.86 -4.44 -10.64
N PHE A 177 -2.85 -5.05 -10.05
CA PHE A 177 -2.68 -6.49 -10.09
C PHE A 177 -2.92 -7.09 -8.70
N PHE A 178 -3.60 -8.22 -8.66
CA PHE A 178 -4.01 -8.90 -7.43
C PHE A 178 -3.64 -10.38 -7.53
N ASP A 179 -2.84 -10.87 -6.59
CA ASP A 179 -2.60 -12.28 -6.39
C ASP A 179 -3.33 -12.76 -5.14
N PHE A 180 -4.34 -13.59 -5.36
CA PHE A 180 -5.28 -14.04 -4.34
C PHE A 180 -5.42 -15.57 -4.43
N ALA A 181 -4.55 -16.28 -3.72
CA ALA A 181 -4.51 -17.76 -3.70
C ALA A 181 -4.93 -18.36 -2.34
N THR A 182 -5.55 -17.55 -1.49
CA THR A 182 -5.94 -17.92 -0.11
C THR A 182 -7.40 -17.57 0.16
N GLU A 183 -7.87 -17.83 1.38
CA GLU A 183 -9.21 -17.47 1.84
C GLU A 183 -9.47 -15.96 1.81
N ASP A 184 -10.75 -15.59 1.66
CA ASP A 184 -11.18 -14.19 1.74
C ASP A 184 -11.32 -13.75 3.20
N PHE A 185 -10.22 -13.23 3.76
CA PHE A 185 -10.15 -12.86 5.17
C PHE A 185 -10.49 -11.38 5.43
N PRO A 186 -10.95 -11.04 6.65
CA PRO A 186 -11.14 -9.66 7.09
C PRO A 186 -9.81 -8.90 7.18
N VAL A 187 -9.77 -7.71 6.57
CA VAL A 187 -8.64 -6.77 6.64
C VAL A 187 -8.91 -5.67 7.67
N ALA A 188 -10.16 -5.23 7.80
CA ALA A 188 -10.52 -4.12 8.66
C ALA A 188 -11.91 -4.27 9.28
N LEU A 189 -12.10 -3.73 10.48
CA LEU A 189 -13.43 -3.47 11.04
C LEU A 189 -14.02 -2.21 10.42
N LEU A 190 -15.18 -2.30 9.77
CA LEU A 190 -15.85 -1.14 9.21
C LEU A 190 -16.38 -0.25 10.33
N ARG A 191 -15.86 0.98 10.40
CA ARG A 191 -16.28 1.98 11.40
C ARG A 191 -16.24 1.42 12.82
N GLY A 192 -15.17 0.70 13.17
CA GLY A 192 -15.00 0.02 14.46
C GLY A 192 -15.97 -1.15 14.68
N GLY A 193 -16.44 -1.78 13.60
CA GLY A 193 -17.38 -2.92 13.63
C GLY A 193 -18.85 -2.50 13.66
N LYS A 194 -19.15 -1.20 13.67
CA LYS A 194 -20.51 -0.67 13.55
C LYS A 194 -21.13 -0.99 12.19
N GLY A 195 -20.28 -1.14 11.17
CA GLY A 195 -20.71 -1.38 9.80
C GLY A 195 -21.24 -0.14 9.07
N LEU A 196 -21.62 -0.34 7.81
CA LEU A 196 -22.23 0.72 7.01
C LEU A 196 -23.70 0.96 7.40
N PRO A 197 -24.17 2.22 7.38
CA PRO A 197 -25.60 2.51 7.51
C PRO A 197 -26.42 1.82 6.41
N ALA A 198 -27.73 1.67 6.64
CA ALA A 198 -28.66 1.12 5.64
C ALA A 198 -28.65 1.92 4.32
N ALA A 199 -28.34 3.22 4.39
CA ALA A 199 -28.19 4.10 3.22
C ALA A 199 -26.85 3.91 2.47
N GLY A 200 -25.99 2.99 2.91
CA GLY A 200 -24.74 2.62 2.23
C GLY A 200 -23.61 3.66 2.36
N TYR A 201 -22.53 3.43 1.60
CA TYR A 201 -21.32 4.27 1.64
C TYR A 201 -21.59 5.73 1.29
N GLU A 202 -22.48 6.01 0.34
CA GLU A 202 -22.79 7.40 -0.07
C GLU A 202 -23.28 8.27 1.10
N SER A 203 -23.94 7.67 2.11
CA SER A 203 -24.37 8.40 3.31
C SER A 203 -23.23 8.81 4.26
N VAL A 204 -22.06 8.16 4.13
CA VAL A 204 -20.86 8.42 4.96
C VAL A 204 -19.68 8.92 4.14
N LYS A 205 -19.85 9.14 2.84
CA LYS A 205 -18.76 9.50 1.92
C LYS A 205 -18.06 10.81 2.30
N ALA A 206 -18.82 11.82 2.72
CA ALA A 206 -18.24 13.10 3.15
C ALA A 206 -17.34 12.95 4.38
N GLU A 207 -17.77 12.14 5.36
CA GLU A 207 -16.97 11.77 6.55
C GLU A 207 -15.70 11.01 6.11
N ALA A 208 -15.84 10.06 5.17
CA ALA A 208 -14.73 9.27 4.66
C ALA A 208 -13.67 10.12 3.93
N GLU A 209 -14.10 11.06 3.09
CA GLU A 209 -13.22 12.00 2.39
C GLU A 209 -12.50 12.95 3.37
N GLU A 210 -13.20 13.40 4.43
CA GLU A 210 -12.58 14.21 5.49
C GLU A 210 -11.50 13.42 6.24
N ASN A 211 -11.80 12.17 6.61
CA ASN A 211 -10.82 11.28 7.21
C ASN A 211 -9.58 11.15 6.33
N ILE A 212 -9.74 10.86 5.02
CA ILE A 212 -8.62 10.74 4.07
C ILE A 212 -7.78 12.01 4.02
N ARG A 213 -8.41 13.18 3.99
CA ARG A 213 -7.68 14.47 4.05
C ARG A 213 -6.86 14.59 5.34
N ASN A 214 -7.42 14.20 6.47
CA ASN A 214 -6.72 14.21 7.75
C ASN A 214 -5.52 13.24 7.75
N ILE A 215 -5.67 12.03 7.16
CA ILE A 215 -4.56 11.08 6.97
C ILE A 215 -3.45 11.73 6.14
N SER A 216 -3.81 12.33 5.00
CA SER A 216 -2.83 12.98 4.12
C SER A 216 -2.04 14.07 4.83
N ASN A 217 -2.70 14.89 5.66
CA ASN A 217 -2.03 15.98 6.38
C ASN A 217 -1.05 15.44 7.42
N GLN A 218 -1.45 14.42 8.18
CA GLN A 218 -0.60 13.75 9.16
C GLN A 218 0.65 13.12 8.53
N VAL A 219 0.48 12.41 7.41
CA VAL A 219 1.60 11.78 6.69
C VAL A 219 2.59 12.82 6.14
N LYS A 220 2.11 13.97 5.66
CA LYS A 220 2.97 15.07 5.17
C LYS A 220 3.86 15.67 6.27
N ASP A 221 3.40 15.64 7.52
CA ASP A 221 4.15 16.14 8.68
C ASP A 221 5.11 15.10 9.29
N GLY A 222 5.31 13.95 8.61
CA GLY A 222 6.20 12.88 9.06
C GLY A 222 5.66 12.06 10.22
N VAL A 223 4.37 12.19 10.56
CA VAL A 223 3.72 11.47 11.65
C VAL A 223 2.40 10.90 11.17
N GLY A 224 2.39 9.64 10.74
CA GLY A 224 1.18 8.93 10.36
C GLY A 224 0.98 7.65 11.18
N ILE A 225 0.54 7.77 12.44
CA ILE A 225 -0.05 6.65 13.18
C ILE A 225 -1.55 6.87 13.20
N ILE A 226 -2.29 6.02 12.50
CA ILE A 226 -3.74 5.91 12.66
C ILE A 226 -4.01 4.49 13.12
N GLY A 227 -4.47 4.36 14.36
CA GLY A 227 -4.85 3.09 14.95
C GLY A 227 -5.59 3.28 16.26
N ASP A 228 -6.92 3.38 16.19
CA ASP A 228 -7.79 3.00 17.31
C ASP A 228 -7.87 1.47 17.30
N GLY A 229 -7.01 0.85 18.10
CA GLY A 229 -7.23 -0.45 18.75
C GLY A 229 -7.41 -1.73 17.92
N ASN A 230 -7.49 -1.73 16.59
CA ASN A 230 -7.68 -2.98 15.83
C ASN A 230 -7.03 -3.06 14.43
N ILE A 231 -6.37 -1.99 13.94
CA ILE A 231 -5.59 -2.01 12.70
C ILE A 231 -4.46 -0.98 12.87
N GLY A 232 -3.21 -1.45 12.93
CA GLY A 232 -2.04 -0.56 12.90
C GLY A 232 -1.60 -0.35 11.46
N PHE A 233 -1.87 0.82 10.89
CA PHE A 233 -1.20 1.26 9.67
C PHE A 233 0.24 1.64 10.04
N ASN A 234 1.21 0.81 9.65
CA ASN A 234 2.64 1.15 9.73
C ASN A 234 3.09 1.64 8.36
N ILE A 235 3.25 2.95 8.19
CA ILE A 235 4.07 3.51 7.12
C ILE A 235 5.50 3.54 7.67
N VAL A 236 6.33 2.58 7.28
CA VAL A 236 7.73 2.53 7.70
C VAL A 236 8.55 3.40 6.75
N GLY A 237 8.83 4.62 7.18
CA GLY A 237 9.93 5.47 6.72
C GLY A 237 10.59 6.06 7.96
N GLY A 238 11.85 5.69 8.22
CA GLY A 238 12.67 6.23 9.31
C GLY A 238 12.49 5.57 10.70
N ASN A 239 13.64 5.34 11.35
CA ASN A 239 13.79 4.71 12.67
C ASN A 239 12.79 5.20 13.73
N ASN A 240 11.91 4.32 14.19
CA ASN A 240 11.41 4.29 15.58
C ASN A 240 10.83 2.90 15.92
N THR A 241 11.41 2.28 16.93
CA THR A 241 10.90 1.08 17.59
C THR A 241 9.66 1.44 18.40
N PHE A 242 8.53 0.75 18.18
CA PHE A 242 7.34 0.86 19.05
C PHE A 242 7.44 -0.15 20.19
N GLY A 243 7.68 0.35 21.40
CA GLY A 243 7.78 -0.45 22.61
C GLY A 243 7.47 0.34 23.88
N ASN A 244 6.17 0.35 24.22
CA ASN A 244 5.57 0.41 25.56
C ASN A 244 5.48 1.75 26.33
N ILE A 245 4.24 2.21 26.57
CA ILE A 245 3.82 2.88 27.84
C ILE A 245 2.35 2.51 28.16
N THR A 246 2.14 1.46 28.96
CA THR A 246 1.08 1.14 29.97
C THR A 246 -0.40 1.54 29.71
N LYS A 247 -1.42 0.72 29.98
CA LYS A 247 -1.69 -0.23 31.08
C LYS A 247 -2.82 -1.17 30.67
#